data_AF-A0A382SX27-F1
#
_entry.id   AF-A0A382SX27-F1
#
_cell.length_a   1.000
_cell.length_b   1.000
_cell.length_c   1.000
_cell.angle_alpha   90.00
_cell.angle_beta   90.00
_cell.angle_gamma   90.00
#
_symmetry.space_group_name_H-M   'P 1'
#
loop_
_entity.id
_entity.type
_entity.pdbx_description
1 polymer ?
#
loop_
_entity_poly.entity_id
_entity_poly.type
_entity_poly.pdbx_seq_one_letter_code
_entity_poly.pdbx_strand_id
1 'polypeptide(L)'
;MTQSPRDFDRERELLEDIRQFDTPSVTNVVATYPTHPLCLGLYNPLTENWYTDDSLRCMYPELGALAGYAVTAVYGPKDPDFGRLDGMDVYDALDASPKPTIFCFQQKFPPELA
;
A
#
# COMPACT_ATOMS: atom_id res chain seq x y z
N MET A 1 1.32 -16.11 -15.30
CA MET A 1 0.80 -15.27 -16.40
C MET A 1 1.83 -14.18 -16.62
N THR A 2 2.54 -14.19 -17.73
CA THR A 2 3.63 -13.22 -18.00
C THR A 2 3.00 -12.01 -18.70
N GLN A 3 2.93 -10.86 -18.01
CA GLN A 3 2.40 -9.61 -18.57
C GLN A 3 3.26 -9.16 -19.76
N SER A 4 2.64 -8.61 -20.81
CA SER A 4 3.37 -8.18 -22.01
C SER A 4 3.99 -6.80 -21.79
N PRO A 5 5.07 -6.43 -22.51
CA PRO A 5 5.71 -5.11 -22.37
C PRO A 5 4.75 -3.92 -22.49
N ARG A 6 3.69 -4.05 -23.30
CA ARG A 6 2.67 -3.00 -23.48
C ARG A 6 1.75 -2.81 -22.26
N ASP A 7 1.62 -3.83 -21.43
CA ASP A 7 0.77 -3.78 -20.24
C ASP A 7 1.46 -2.96 -19.13
N PHE A 8 2.79 -3.10 -19.00
CA PHE A 8 3.59 -2.30 -18.06
C PHE A 8 3.60 -0.81 -18.37
N ASP A 9 3.69 -0.43 -19.65
CA ASP A 9 3.65 0.98 -20.04
C ASP A 9 2.30 1.62 -19.69
N ARG A 10 1.22 0.89 -19.91
CA ARG A 10 -0.14 1.32 -19.55
C ARG A 10 -0.31 1.46 -18.04
N GLU A 11 0.18 0.51 -17.26
CA GLU A 11 0.11 0.60 -15.79
C GLU A 11 0.89 1.80 -15.26
N ARG A 12 2.07 2.09 -15.84
CA ARG A 12 2.83 3.28 -15.50
C ARG A 12 2.09 4.58 -15.83
N GLU A 13 1.42 4.65 -16.98
CA GLU A 13 0.57 5.81 -17.31
C GLU A 13 -0.55 5.99 -16.29
N LEU A 14 -1.22 4.91 -15.90
CA LEU A 14 -2.27 4.95 -14.87
C LEU A 14 -1.73 5.42 -13.51
N LEU A 15 -0.50 5.01 -13.15
CA LEU A 15 0.15 5.48 -11.92
C LEU A 15 0.49 6.97 -11.96
N GLU A 16 0.82 7.53 -13.13
CA GLU A 16 1.04 8.97 -13.25
C GLU A 16 -0.28 9.75 -13.24
N ASP A 17 -1.33 9.21 -13.87
CA ASP A 17 -2.65 9.83 -13.91
C ASP A 17 -3.29 9.88 -12.52
N ILE A 18 -3.19 8.81 -11.73
CA ILE A 18 -3.83 8.76 -10.40
C ILE A 18 -3.20 9.76 -9.41
N ARG A 19 -1.95 10.16 -9.62
CA ARG A 19 -1.26 11.17 -8.79
C ARG A 19 -1.87 12.57 -8.91
N GLN A 20 -2.71 12.81 -9.92
CA GLN A 20 -3.40 14.09 -10.09
C GLN A 20 -4.59 14.27 -9.13
N PHE A 21 -5.00 13.21 -8.45
CA PHE A 21 -6.13 13.22 -7.53
C PHE A 21 -5.64 13.13 -6.08
N ASP A 22 -6.35 13.81 -5.17
CA ASP A 22 -6.11 13.66 -3.74
C ASP A 22 -6.57 12.28 -3.25
N THR A 23 -5.93 11.80 -2.19
CA THR A 23 -6.18 10.46 -1.64
C THR A 23 -7.62 10.26 -1.14
N PRO A 24 -8.33 11.25 -0.53
CA PRO A 24 -9.77 11.15 -0.27
C PRO A 24 -10.64 10.98 -1.52
N SER A 25 -10.35 11.67 -2.62
CA SER A 25 -11.11 11.53 -3.86
C SER A 25 -11.03 10.12 -4.45
N VAL A 26 -9.81 9.57 -4.57
CA VAL A 26 -9.58 8.19 -5.07
C VAL A 26 -10.35 7.17 -4.23
N THR A 27 -10.22 7.33 -2.93
CA THR A 27 -10.89 6.58 -1.88
C THR A 27 -12.41 6.58 -2.00
N ASN A 28 -13.03 7.75 -2.15
CA ASN A 28 -14.48 7.87 -2.24
C ASN A 28 -14.98 7.13 -3.47
N VAL A 29 -14.25 7.26 -4.58
CA VAL A 29 -14.54 6.57 -5.83
C VAL A 29 -14.49 5.05 -5.63
N VAL A 30 -13.44 4.51 -5.01
CA VAL A 30 -13.33 3.06 -4.70
C VAL A 30 -14.47 2.58 -3.79
N ALA A 31 -14.86 3.37 -2.79
CA ALA A 31 -15.92 3.02 -1.85
C ALA A 31 -17.35 3.11 -2.44
N THR A 32 -17.56 3.90 -3.48
CA THR A 32 -18.90 4.26 -4.00
C THR A 32 -19.28 3.60 -5.32
N TYR A 33 -18.55 2.58 -5.77
CA TYR A 33 -18.88 1.84 -6.99
C TYR A 33 -19.67 0.53 -6.75
N PRO A 34 -20.87 0.51 -6.16
CA PRO A 34 -21.51 -0.72 -5.67
C PRO A 34 -21.70 -1.85 -6.72
N THR A 35 -21.58 -1.56 -8.02
CA THR A 35 -21.76 -2.52 -9.11
C THR A 35 -20.51 -2.77 -9.98
N HIS A 36 -19.38 -2.10 -9.73
CA HIS A 36 -18.17 -2.28 -10.53
C HIS A 36 -17.42 -3.55 -10.07
N PRO A 37 -16.85 -4.39 -10.96
CA PRO A 37 -16.14 -5.63 -10.56
C PRO A 37 -14.87 -5.37 -9.73
N LEU A 38 -14.30 -4.17 -9.81
CA LEU A 38 -13.21 -3.72 -8.94
C LEU A 38 -13.69 -2.97 -7.70
N CYS A 39 -14.98 -2.67 -7.60
CA CYS A 39 -15.52 -2.25 -6.33
C CYS A 39 -15.52 -3.46 -5.43
N LEU A 40 -14.63 -3.35 -4.49
CA LEU A 40 -14.36 -4.37 -3.52
C LEU A 40 -15.63 -4.71 -2.72
N GLY A 41 -16.58 -3.77 -2.57
CA GLY A 41 -17.82 -3.97 -1.82
C GLY A 41 -17.57 -4.54 -0.43
N LEU A 42 -16.32 -4.39 0.05
CA LEU A 42 -15.74 -5.31 1.02
C LEU A 42 -16.35 -5.08 2.40
N TYR A 43 -16.79 -3.84 2.67
CA TYR A 43 -17.26 -3.42 3.99
C TYR A 43 -18.32 -2.33 3.87
N ASN A 44 -19.11 -2.15 4.93
CA ASN A 44 -19.92 -0.95 5.10
C ASN A 44 -18.95 0.25 5.30
N PRO A 45 -19.00 1.30 4.46
CA PRO A 45 -18.07 2.42 4.52
C PRO A 45 -17.97 3.11 5.90
N LEU A 46 -18.98 2.92 6.75
CA LEU A 46 -19.09 3.52 8.09
C LEU A 46 -18.59 2.62 9.23
N THR A 47 -18.16 1.37 8.98
CA THR A 47 -17.83 0.41 10.05
C THR A 47 -16.37 0.01 10.13
N GLU A 48 -15.53 0.37 9.16
CA GLU A 48 -14.14 -0.09 9.08
C GLU A 48 -13.15 1.06 8.85
N ASN A 49 -11.95 0.91 9.40
CA ASN A 49 -10.85 1.87 9.22
C ASN A 49 -10.05 1.52 7.94
N TRP A 50 -10.67 1.72 6.78
CA TRP A 50 -10.07 1.36 5.47
C TRP A 50 -9.10 2.42 4.93
N TYR A 51 -9.09 3.61 5.51
CA TYR A 51 -8.10 4.65 5.29
C TYR A 51 -7.19 4.77 6.51
N THR A 52 -5.95 5.20 6.32
CA THR A 52 -5.06 5.53 7.43
C THR A 52 -5.70 6.61 8.28
N ASP A 53 -5.65 6.47 9.60
CA ASP A 53 -6.13 7.52 10.50
C ASP A 53 -5.20 8.76 10.49
N ASP A 54 -5.54 9.74 11.32
CA ASP A 54 -4.79 11.00 11.44
C ASP A 54 -3.46 10.86 12.22
N SER A 55 -3.13 9.66 12.72
CA SER A 55 -1.84 9.38 13.36
C SER A 55 -0.71 9.28 12.33
N LEU A 56 -1.03 8.90 11.08
CA LEU A 56 -0.07 8.84 9.99
C LEU A 56 0.08 10.23 9.35
N ARG A 57 1.31 10.76 9.36
CA ARG A 57 1.62 12.08 8.79
C ARG A 57 2.70 12.02 7.73
N CYS A 58 2.52 12.83 6.67
CA CYS A 58 3.51 12.96 5.61
C CYS A 58 4.72 13.79 6.11
N MET A 59 5.92 13.21 6.01
CA MET A 59 7.16 13.90 6.39
C MET A 59 7.58 14.96 5.36
N TYR A 60 7.27 14.74 4.08
CA TYR A 60 7.73 15.56 2.95
C TYR A 60 6.55 15.93 2.03
N PRO A 61 5.60 16.77 2.49
CA PRO A 61 4.41 17.14 1.72
C PRO A 61 4.74 17.84 0.39
N GLU A 62 5.90 18.49 0.29
CA GLU A 62 6.39 19.17 -0.91
C GLU A 62 6.65 18.25 -2.10
N LEU A 63 6.80 16.94 -1.87
CA LEU A 63 6.97 15.94 -2.94
C LEU A 63 5.66 15.63 -3.67
N GLY A 64 4.52 16.13 -3.16
CA GLY A 64 3.20 15.90 -3.74
C GLY A 64 2.71 14.46 -3.60
N ALA A 65 1.66 14.12 -4.35
CA ALA A 65 1.09 12.79 -4.34
C ALA A 65 1.99 11.77 -5.07
N LEU A 66 2.10 10.58 -4.47
CA LEU A 66 2.86 9.45 -5.00
C LEU A 66 1.92 8.26 -5.18
N ALA A 67 2.14 7.50 -6.25
CA ALA A 67 1.44 6.24 -6.52
C ALA A 67 2.45 5.20 -6.97
N GLY A 68 2.22 3.94 -6.59
CA GLY A 68 3.10 2.84 -6.93
C GLY A 68 2.62 1.52 -6.35
N TYR A 69 3.42 0.48 -6.55
CA TYR A 69 3.09 -0.88 -6.14
C TYR A 69 3.43 -1.08 -4.66
N ALA A 70 2.44 -1.49 -3.87
CA ALA A 70 2.62 -1.70 -2.45
C ALA A 70 3.43 -2.98 -2.17
N VAL A 71 4.52 -2.85 -1.42
CA VAL A 71 5.23 -3.96 -0.78
C VAL A 71 4.96 -3.87 0.70
N THR A 72 4.41 -4.92 1.28
CA THR A 72 3.94 -4.92 2.67
C THR A 72 4.83 -5.73 3.59
N ALA A 73 5.00 -5.24 4.81
CA ALA A 73 5.71 -5.96 5.87
C ALA A 73 5.06 -5.72 7.23
N VAL A 74 5.15 -6.70 8.12
CA VAL A 74 4.74 -6.55 9.52
C VAL A 74 5.96 -6.80 10.40
N TYR A 75 6.33 -5.78 11.18
CA TYR A 75 7.44 -5.86 12.13
C TYR A 75 6.91 -6.07 13.54
N GLY A 76 7.59 -6.92 14.30
CA GLY A 76 7.39 -7.07 15.74
C GLY A 76 8.74 -7.03 16.48
N PRO A 77 8.73 -7.28 17.80
CA PRO A 77 9.94 -7.48 18.56
C PRO A 77 10.79 -8.60 17.97
N LYS A 78 12.12 -8.48 18.07
CA LYS A 78 13.01 -9.58 17.71
C LYS A 78 12.79 -10.74 18.67
N ASP A 79 12.49 -11.90 18.11
CA ASP A 79 12.38 -13.16 18.83
C ASP A 79 13.61 -14.02 18.49
N PRO A 80 14.47 -14.37 19.47
CA PRO A 80 15.64 -15.22 19.24
C PRO A 80 15.32 -16.59 18.62
N ASP A 81 14.09 -17.09 18.82
CA ASP A 81 13.63 -18.39 18.35
C ASP A 81 12.98 -18.32 16.96
N PHE A 82 12.73 -17.12 16.43
CA PHE A 82 12.14 -16.90 15.10
C PHE A 82 13.05 -16.02 14.21
N GLY A 83 13.77 -16.68 13.28
CA GLY A 83 14.69 -16.03 12.34
C GLY A 83 14.48 -16.45 10.88
N ARG A 84 13.25 -16.82 10.48
CA ARG A 84 12.96 -17.27 9.10
C ARG A 84 13.23 -16.18 8.06
N LEU A 85 12.93 -14.93 8.40
CA LEU A 85 13.13 -13.77 7.55
C LEU A 85 13.90 -12.71 8.34
N ASP A 86 14.70 -11.92 7.64
CA ASP A 86 15.41 -10.78 8.19
C ASP A 86 15.15 -9.49 7.38
N GLY A 87 15.90 -8.43 7.68
CA GLY A 87 15.75 -7.15 7.00
C GLY A 87 16.13 -7.19 5.51
N MET A 88 16.99 -8.11 5.09
CA MET A 88 17.39 -8.26 3.68
C MET A 88 16.27 -8.83 2.83
N ASP A 89 15.46 -9.74 3.37
CA ASP A 89 14.27 -10.24 2.66
C ASP A 89 13.31 -9.12 2.27
N VAL A 90 13.23 -8.04 3.07
CA VAL A 90 12.42 -6.87 2.76
C VAL A 90 13.01 -6.08 1.59
N TYR A 91 14.33 -5.90 1.56
CA TYR A 91 14.99 -5.25 0.43
C TYR A 91 14.88 -6.07 -0.86
N ASP A 92 15.01 -7.39 -0.77
CA ASP A 92 14.81 -8.28 -1.91
C ASP A 92 13.37 -8.22 -2.44
N ALA A 93 12.38 -8.15 -1.53
CA ALA A 93 10.97 -7.96 -1.91
C ALA A 93 10.71 -6.59 -2.56
N LEU A 94 11.36 -5.54 -2.05
CA LEU A 94 11.31 -4.21 -2.67
C LEU A 94 11.93 -4.24 -4.06
N ASP A 95 13.07 -4.89 -4.26
CA ASP A 95 13.76 -4.96 -5.55
C ASP A 95 12.96 -5.74 -6.59
N ALA A 96 12.42 -6.90 -6.20
CA ALA A 96 11.60 -7.76 -7.06
C ALA A 96 10.24 -7.15 -7.45
N SER A 97 9.76 -6.14 -6.72
CA SER A 97 8.47 -5.49 -6.99
C SER A 97 8.51 -4.58 -8.22
N PRO A 98 7.41 -4.48 -9.00
CA PRO A 98 7.28 -3.48 -10.05
C PRO A 98 7.52 -2.05 -9.54
N LYS A 99 8.02 -1.17 -10.42
CA LYS A 99 8.41 0.20 -10.08
C LYS A 99 7.41 1.22 -10.62
N PRO A 100 7.16 2.34 -9.91
CA PRO A 100 7.73 2.70 -8.60
C PRO A 100 7.11 1.89 -7.45
N THR A 101 7.91 1.58 -6.42
CA THR A 101 7.48 0.78 -5.27
C THR A 101 7.18 1.66 -4.06
N ILE A 102 6.10 1.36 -3.35
CA ILE A 102 5.72 2.00 -2.09
C ILE A 102 5.84 0.97 -0.96
N PHE A 103 6.67 1.25 0.03
CA PHE A 103 6.81 0.36 1.20
C PHE A 103 5.76 0.69 2.26
N CYS A 104 4.82 -0.22 2.47
CA CYS A 104 3.71 -0.07 3.41
C CYS A 104 3.87 -1.07 4.56
N PHE A 105 4.34 -0.63 5.73
CA PHE A 105 4.58 -1.55 6.84
C PHE A 105 3.72 -1.23 8.06
N GLN A 106 3.46 -2.28 8.84
CA GLN A 106 2.81 -2.19 10.14
C GLN A 106 3.80 -2.61 11.23
N GLN A 107 3.90 -1.83 12.30
CA GLN A 107 4.52 -2.30 13.53
C GLN A 107 3.43 -2.90 14.41
N LYS A 108 3.64 -4.15 14.84
CA LYS A 108 2.72 -4.88 15.70
C LYS A 108 3.50 -5.35 16.92
N PHE A 109 3.34 -4.61 18.01
CA PHE A 109 3.85 -5.02 19.31
C PHE A 109 2.82 -5.92 20.01
N PRO A 110 3.28 -6.97 20.72
CA PRO A 110 2.43 -7.69 21.65
C PRO A 110 1.78 -6.74 22.66
N PRO A 111 0.55 -7.00 23.14
CA PRO A 111 -0.15 -6.12 24.07
C PRO A 111 0.65 -5.78 25.34
N GLU A 112 1.51 -6.69 25.79
CA GLU A 112 2.42 -6.49 26.92
C GLU A 112 3.54 -5.45 26.67
N LEU A 113 3.75 -5.03 25.42
CA LEU A 113 4.75 -4.06 24.99
C LEU A 113 4.15 -2.82 24.28
N ALA A 114 2.82 -2.75 24.15
CA ALA A 114 2.09 -1.74 23.39
C ALA A 114 1.76 -0.47 24.19
#